data_AF-A0A7D5R1T7-F1
#
_entry.id   AF-A0A7D5R1T7-F1
#
_cell.length_a   1.000
_cell.length_b   1.000
_cell.length_c   1.000
_cell.angle_alpha   90.00
_cell.angle_beta   90.00
_cell.angle_gamma   90.00
#
_symmetry.space_group_name_H-M   'P 1'
#
loop_
_entity.id
_entity.type
_entity.pdbx_description
1 polymer ?
#
loop_
_entity_poly.entity_id
_entity_poly.type
_entity_poly.pdbx_seq_one_letter_code
_entity_poly.pdbx_strand_id
1 'polypeptide(L)' 'MPDTLCRRCGGELDVGKQCFHCTQPIQLVCTKCTNPTEVRFHSQCMYSEEILCHTVAALA' A
#
# COMPACT_ATOMS: atom_id res chain seq x y z
N MET A 1 -5.74 -11.71 14.35
CA MET A 1 -6.91 -10.86 14.05
C MET A 1 -6.92 -10.66 12.55
N PRO A 2 -8.03 -10.88 11.82
CA PRO A 2 -8.02 -10.72 10.38
C PRO A 2 -7.99 -9.22 10.05
N ASP A 3 -6.93 -8.77 9.38
CA ASP A 3 -6.73 -7.38 8.92
C ASP A 3 -7.66 -6.98 7.74
N THR A 4 -8.82 -7.62 7.61
CA THR A 4 -9.75 -7.47 6.48
C THR A 4 -10.90 -6.51 6.75
N LEU A 5 -11.00 -5.96 7.96
CA LEU A 5 -12.06 -5.03 8.36
C LEU A 5 -11.52 -3.63 8.65
N CYS A 6 -12.29 -2.63 8.25
CA CYS A 6 -11.98 -1.23 8.47
C CYS A 6 -12.01 -0.93 9.97
N ARG A 7 -10.88 -0.48 10.53
CA ARG A 7 -10.78 -0.12 11.96
C ARG A 7 -11.69 1.04 12.38
N ARG A 8 -12.19 1.83 11.43
CA ARG A 8 -13.03 3.00 11.70
C ARG A 8 -14.52 2.65 11.77
N CYS A 9 -15.01 1.84 10.83
CA CYS A 9 -16.45 1.57 10.71
C CYS A 9 -16.83 0.09 10.80
N GLY A 10 -15.85 -0.81 10.93
CA GLY A 10 -16.05 -2.26 10.89
C GLY A 10 -16.46 -2.81 9.53
N GLY A 11 -16.52 -1.97 8.49
CA GLY A 11 -16.88 -2.37 7.13
C GLY A 11 -15.77 -3.18 6.45
N GLU A 12 -16.15 -3.92 5.40
CA GLU A 12 -15.21 -4.73 4.63
C GLU A 12 -14.21 -3.85 3.86
N LEU A 13 -12.98 -4.35 3.77
CA LEU A 13 -11.91 -3.76 2.99
C LEU A 13 -11.78 -4.50 1.67
N ASP A 14 -11.83 -3.76 0.57
CA ASP A 14 -11.66 -4.27 -0.79
C ASP A 14 -10.32 -3.81 -1.39
N VAL A 15 -9.89 -4.42 -2.49
CA VAL A 15 -8.58 -4.13 -3.09
C VAL A 15 -8.65 -2.81 -3.86
N GLY A 16 -8.06 -1.76 -3.29
CA GLY A 16 -7.98 -0.45 -3.93
C GLY A 16 -6.80 -0.34 -4.90
N LYS A 17 -5.64 -0.88 -4.53
CA LYS A 17 -4.45 -0.93 -5.40
C LYS A 17 -3.74 -2.27 -5.30
N GLN A 18 -3.20 -2.70 -6.43
CA GLN A 18 -2.36 -3.88 -6.56
C GLN A 18 -0.96 -3.47 -7.01
N CYS A 19 0.03 -4.26 -6.61
CA CYS A 19 1.38 -4.13 -7.10
C CYS A 19 1.41 -4.51 -8.59
N PHE A 20 2.05 -3.68 -9.41
CA PHE A 20 2.18 -3.96 -10.84
C PHE A 20 3.04 -5.22 -11.11
N HIS A 21 4.05 -5.48 -10.29
CA HIS A 21 4.98 -6.59 -10.48
C HIS A 21 4.45 -7.94 -10.00
N CYS A 22 3.90 -8.01 -8.79
CA CYS A 22 3.47 -9.27 -8.19
C CYS A 22 1.96 -9.45 -8.16
N THR A 23 1.17 -8.49 -8.66
CA THR A 23 -0.31 -8.48 -8.65
C THR A 23 -0.96 -8.61 -7.27
N GLN A 24 -0.15 -8.59 -6.20
CA GLN A 24 -0.64 -8.67 -4.83
C GLN A 24 -1.21 -7.31 -4.38
N PRO A 25 -2.25 -7.32 -3.53
CA PRO A 25 -2.84 -6.08 -3.01
C PRO A 25 -1.83 -5.30 -2.16
N ILE A 26 -1.61 -4.04 -2.55
CA ILE A 26 -0.72 -3.10 -1.83
C ILE A 26 -1.51 -2.05 -1.05
N GLN A 27 -2.80 -1.89 -1.35
CA GLN A 27 -3.67 -0.99 -0.61
C GLN A 27 -5.08 -1.54 -0.62
N LEU A 28 -5.74 -1.44 0.54
CA LEU A 28 -7.15 -1.77 0.67
C LEU A 28 -7.97 -0.49 0.89
N VAL A 29 -9.24 -0.52 0.50
CA VAL A 29 -10.18 0.59 0.66
C VAL A 29 -11.44 0.06 1.30
N CYS A 30 -11.95 0.75 2.31
CA CYS A 30 -13.21 0.38 2.90
C CYS A 30 -14.38 0.65 1.94
N THR A 31 -15.20 -0.37 1.69
CA THR A 31 -16.38 -0.26 0.81
C THR A 31 -17.49 0.59 1.42
N LYS A 32 -17.51 0.74 2.75
CA LYS A 32 -18.53 1.52 3.48
C LYS A 32 -18.18 3.00 3.63
N CYS A 33 -16.98 3.29 4.13
CA CYS A 33 -16.57 4.65 4.46
C CYS A 33 -15.53 5.22 3.50
N THR A 34 -15.20 4.48 2.44
CA THR A 34 -14.24 4.89 1.39
C THR A 34 -12.87 5.30 1.92
N ASN A 35 -12.55 4.94 3.16
CA ASN A 35 -11.26 5.23 3.77
C ASN A 35 -10.23 4.23 3.25
N PRO A 36 -9.15 4.70 2.60
CA PRO A 36 -8.04 3.85 2.22
C PRO A 36 -7.19 3.46 3.44
N THR A 37 -6.63 2.26 3.41
CA THR A 37 -5.57 1.85 4.34
C THR A 37 -4.22 2.41 3.89
N GLU A 38 -3.21 2.30 4.78
CA GLU A 38 -1.82 2.55 4.39
C GLU A 38 -1.41 1.69 3.21
N VAL A 39 -0.65 2.30 2.29
CA VAL A 39 -0.07 1.60 1.15
C VAL A 39 1.13 0.80 1.64
N ARG A 40 1.07 -0.51 1.44
CA ARG A 40 2.18 -1.43 1.70
C ARG A 40 2.89 -1.73 0.40
N PHE A 41 4.15 -1.34 0.30
CA PHE A 41 4.96 -1.69 -0.86
C PHE A 41 5.74 -2.96 -0.56
N HIS A 42 5.73 -3.90 -1.51
CA HIS A 42 6.68 -5.00 -1.46
C HIS A 42 8.04 -4.43 -1.85
N SER A 43 8.96 -4.35 -0.88
CA SER A 43 10.32 -3.87 -1.13
C SER A 43 10.94 -4.57 -2.34
N GLN A 44 10.76 -5.87 -2.47
CA GLN A 44 11.22 -6.68 -3.61
C GLN A 44 10.65 -6.22 -4.97
N CYS A 45 9.43 -5.68 -5.00
CA CYS A 45 8.81 -5.16 -6.22
C CYS A 45 9.23 -3.71 -6.49
N MET A 46 9.45 -2.90 -5.43
CA MET A 46 9.98 -1.53 -5.58
C MET A 46 11.41 -1.52 -6.10
N TYR A 47 12.21 -2.56 -5.84
CA TYR A 47 13.57 -2.69 -6.38
C TYR A 47 13.60 -2.95 -7.89
N SER A 48 12.49 -3.36 -8.53
CA SER A 48 12.43 -3.56 -9.99
C SER A 48 12.05 -2.30 -10.76
N GLU A 49 11.45 -1.29 -10.12
CA GLU A 49 11.24 0.05 -10.71
C GLU A 49 12.18 1.02 -10.01
N GLU A 50 13.33 1.28 -10.62
CA GLU A 50 14.39 2.17 -10.15
C GLU A 50 13.86 3.49 -9.53
N ILE A 51 13.91 3.56 -8.20
CA ILE A 51 13.83 4.79 -7.41
C ILE A 51 14.80 4.56 -6.23
N LEU A 52 16.10 4.88 -6.20
CA LEU A 52 16.92 5.92 -6.82
C LEU A 52 16.29 7.31 -6.98
N CYS A 53 15.26 7.66 -6.21
CA CYS A 53 15.03 9.07 -5.88
C CYS A 53 15.96 9.48 -4.75
N HIS A 54 17.17 9.92 -5.14
CA HIS A 54 17.91 10.99 -4.49
C HIS A 54 17.93 10.99 -2.93
N THR A 55 18.67 10.08 -2.33
CA THR A 55 19.48 10.41 -1.14
C THR A 55 20.85 10.95 -1.56
N VAL A 56 20.84 11.96 -2.43
CA VAL A 56 21.92 12.95 -2.55
C VAL A 56 21.23 14.29 -2.30
N ALA A 57 21.52 15.11 -1.30
CA ALA A 57 22.61 15.13 -0.35
C ALA A 57 22.13 15.88 0.90
N ALA A 58 22.50 15.41 2.08
CA ALA A 58 22.63 16.23 3.28
C ALA A 58 23.83 15.72 4.09
N LEU A 59 24.98 15.68 3.42
CA LEU A 59 26.29 15.76 4.06
C LEU A 59 26.94 17.01 3.48
N ALA A 60 26.73 18.13 4.15
CA ALA A 60 27.57 19.32 4.08
C ALA A 60 27.58 19.93 5.48
#